data_AF-A0AAQ0EMY1-F1
#
_entry.id   AF-A0AAQ0EMY1-F1
#
_cell.length_a   1.000
_cell.length_b   1.000
_cell.length_c   1.000
_cell.angle_alpha   90.00
_cell.angle_beta   90.00
_cell.angle_gamma   90.00
#
_symmetry.space_group_name_H-M   'P 1'
#
loop_
_entity.id
_entity.type
_entity.pdbx_description
1 polymer ?
#
loop_
_entity_poly.entity_id
_entity_poly.type
_entity_poly.pdbx_seq_one_letter_code
_entity_poly.pdbx_strand_id
1 'polypeptide(L)'
;SFREGVGRGAYVLIKEEGDRPDYTLCASGSEVHLAVEVAQSLLALDKRVRVVSFPCWELFERQDAEYRKSVIGGDLGLRVSIEAGSA
;
A
#
# COMPACT_ATOMS: atom_id res chain seq x y z
N SER A 1 -0.05 -6.79 13.37
CA SER A 1 1.43 -6.75 13.43
C SER A 1 2.01 -6.97 12.04
N PHE A 2 3.24 -6.50 11.74
CA PHE A 2 3.89 -6.73 10.44
C PHE A 2 3.88 -8.22 10.02
N ARG A 3 4.10 -9.13 10.98
CA ARG A 3 4.07 -10.59 10.74
C ARG A 3 2.70 -11.08 10.25
N GLU A 4 1.62 -10.57 10.82
CA GLU A 4 0.27 -10.91 10.37
C GLU A 4 -0.03 -10.34 8.99
N GLY A 5 0.45 -9.13 8.67
CA GLY A 5 0.28 -8.52 7.36
C GLY A 5 0.95 -9.31 6.24
N VAL A 6 2.21 -9.75 6.46
CA VAL A 6 2.96 -10.56 5.48
C VAL A 6 2.24 -11.88 5.19
N GLY A 7 1.72 -12.55 6.22
CA GLY A 7 0.95 -13.80 6.07
C GLY A 7 -0.36 -13.64 5.30
N ARG A 8 -0.82 -12.41 5.07
CA ARG A 8 -2.03 -12.08 4.31
C ARG A 8 -1.74 -11.52 2.92
N GLY A 9 -0.49 -11.54 2.47
CA GLY A 9 -0.08 -11.22 1.10
C GLY A 9 0.05 -9.73 0.77
N ALA A 10 -0.79 -8.87 1.36
CA ALA A 10 -0.64 -7.41 1.30
C ALA A 10 -1.22 -6.76 2.56
N TYR A 11 -0.67 -5.61 2.96
CA TYR A 11 -1.12 -4.87 4.14
C TYR A 11 -0.76 -3.38 4.05
N VAL A 12 -1.54 -2.56 4.77
CA VAL A 12 -1.27 -1.11 4.89
C VAL A 12 -0.08 -0.91 5.84
N LEU A 13 1.01 -0.35 5.32
CA LEU A 13 2.22 -0.02 6.07
C LEU A 13 2.12 1.39 6.68
N ILE A 14 1.63 2.35 5.90
CA ILE A 14 1.32 3.71 6.36
C ILE A 14 -0.13 3.98 6.00
N LYS A 15 -0.93 4.32 7.01
CA LYS A 15 -2.31 4.73 6.81
C LYS A 15 -2.35 6.24 6.61
N GLU A 16 -3.16 6.67 5.67
CA GLU A 16 -3.44 8.07 5.40
C GLU A 16 -4.12 8.76 6.58
N GLU A 17 -4.00 10.09 6.64
CA GLU A 17 -4.80 10.90 7.54
C GLU A 17 -6.20 11.15 6.98
N GLY A 18 -7.21 11.10 7.85
CA GLY A 18 -8.62 11.24 7.47
C GLY A 18 -9.20 9.98 6.81
N ASP A 19 -10.29 10.17 6.06
CA ASP A 19 -11.09 9.06 5.52
C ASP A 19 -10.68 8.64 4.10
N ARG A 20 -9.83 9.42 3.41
CA ARG A 20 -9.44 9.18 2.02
C ARG A 20 -8.05 9.71 1.70
N PRO A 21 -7.17 8.91 1.09
CA PRO A 21 -5.88 9.37 0.59
C PRO A 21 -6.01 10.12 -0.74
N ASP A 22 -5.09 11.04 -0.99
CA ASP A 22 -4.87 11.63 -2.32
C ASP A 22 -4.09 10.63 -3.20
N TYR A 23 -3.15 9.90 -2.59
CA TYR A 23 -2.33 8.87 -3.25
C TYR A 23 -2.25 7.58 -2.46
N THR A 24 -2.31 6.45 -3.17
CA THR A 24 -2.00 5.12 -2.62
C THR A 24 -0.81 4.53 -3.37
N LEU A 25 0.29 4.36 -2.65
CA LEU A 25 1.52 3.77 -3.15
C LEU A 25 1.54 2.29 -2.80
N CYS A 26 1.51 1.42 -3.79
CA CYS A 26 1.65 -0.02 -3.65
C CYS A 26 3.06 -0.41 -4.08
N ALA A 27 3.80 -1.14 -3.25
CA ALA A 27 5.15 -1.58 -3.59
C ALA A 27 5.44 -3.00 -3.10
N SER A 28 6.35 -3.68 -3.80
CA SER A 28 6.86 -5.01 -3.45
C SER A 28 8.37 -4.95 -3.16
N GLY A 29 8.89 -5.93 -2.44
CA GLY A 29 10.33 -6.10 -2.23
C GLY A 29 11.06 -4.87 -1.66
N SER A 30 12.19 -4.52 -2.28
CA SER A 30 13.03 -3.37 -1.91
C SER A 30 12.36 -2.03 -2.16
N GLU A 31 11.42 -1.96 -3.10
CA GLU A 31 10.77 -0.71 -3.51
C GLU A 31 9.80 -0.17 -2.44
N VAL A 32 9.46 -0.98 -1.43
CA VAL A 32 8.71 -0.53 -0.25
C VAL A 32 9.44 0.61 0.47
N HIS A 33 10.79 0.57 0.52
CA HIS A 33 11.57 1.65 1.13
C HIS A 33 11.39 2.96 0.34
N LEU A 34 11.48 2.89 -0.99
CA LEU A 34 11.26 4.03 -1.88
C LEU A 34 9.83 4.60 -1.74
N ALA A 35 8.82 3.73 -1.64
CA ALA A 35 7.44 4.15 -1.42
C ALA A 35 7.26 4.95 -0.12
N VAL A 36 7.99 4.59 0.94
CA VAL A 36 7.99 5.33 2.21
C VAL A 36 8.64 6.71 2.07
N GLU A 37 9.77 6.81 1.38
CA GLU A 37 10.44 8.11 1.13
C GLU A 37 9.57 9.06 0.29
N VAL A 38 8.90 8.53 -0.74
CA VAL A 38 7.93 9.28 -1.55
C VAL A 38 6.75 9.74 -0.70
N ALA A 39 6.22 8.86 0.16
CA ALA A 39 5.13 9.22 1.07
C ALA A 39 5.53 10.36 2.01
N GLN A 40 6.74 10.33 2.59
CA GLN A 40 7.25 11.42 3.43
C GLN A 40 7.34 12.75 2.67
N SER A 41 7.82 12.71 1.43
CA SER A 41 7.91 13.90 0.58
C SER A 41 6.54 14.48 0.23
N LEU A 42 5.55 13.62 -0.03
CA LEU A 42 4.18 14.03 -0.31
C LEU A 42 3.46 14.58 0.93
N LEU A 43 3.67 13.98 2.11
CA LEU A 43 3.14 14.48 3.38
C LEU A 43 3.66 15.89 3.68
N ALA A 44 4.94 16.18 3.40
CA ALA A 44 5.50 17.53 3.52
C ALA A 44 4.87 18.57 2.56
N LEU A 45 4.14 18.11 1.54
CA LEU A 45 3.38 18.93 0.60
C LEU A 45 1.87 18.94 0.91
N ASP A 46 1.49 18.58 2.14
CA ASP A 46 0.11 18.55 2.61
C ASP A 46 -0.77 17.60 1.79
N LYS A 47 -0.21 16.44 1.40
CA LYS A 47 -0.94 15.35 0.73
C LYS A 47 -1.14 14.18 1.67
N ARG A 48 -2.34 13.59 1.62
CA ARG A 48 -2.68 12.37 2.36
C ARG A 48 -2.23 11.16 1.56
N VAL A 49 -1.41 10.31 2.17
CA VAL A 49 -0.79 9.17 1.48
C VAL A 49 -1.03 7.88 2.24
N ARG A 50 -1.43 6.85 1.51
CA ARG A 50 -1.43 5.46 1.96
C ARG A 50 -0.25 4.72 1.34
N VAL A 51 0.46 3.93 2.13
CA VAL A 51 1.49 2.99 1.62
C VAL A 51 1.03 1.57 1.89
N VAL A 52 0.97 0.75 0.84
CA VAL A 52 0.63 -0.67 0.89
C VAL A 52 1.86 -1.48 0.50
N SER A 53 2.26 -2.40 1.39
CA SER A 53 3.26 -3.42 1.09
C SER A 53 2.56 -4.63 0.48
N PHE A 54 3.06 -5.14 -0.65
CA PHE A 54 2.44 -6.19 -1.44
C PHE A 54 3.39 -7.38 -1.68
N PRO A 55 3.80 -8.13 -0.62
CA PRO A 55 4.77 -9.21 -0.75
C PRO A 55 4.30 -10.43 -1.55
N CYS A 56 3.01 -10.73 -1.61
CA CYS A 56 2.51 -11.90 -2.36
C CYS A 56 1.05 -11.71 -2.80
N TRP A 57 0.85 -11.67 -4.12
CA TRP A 57 -0.47 -11.53 -4.73
C TRP A 57 -1.37 -12.72 -4.45
N GLU A 58 -0.85 -13.95 -4.61
CA GLU A 58 -1.63 -15.17 -4.48
C GLU A 58 -2.17 -15.36 -3.05
N LEU A 59 -1.39 -14.97 -2.04
CA LEU A 59 -1.86 -14.97 -0.65
C LEU A 59 -2.93 -13.91 -0.41
N PHE A 60 -2.78 -12.74 -1.01
CA PHE A 60 -3.74 -11.64 -0.87
C PHE A 60 -5.08 -11.94 -1.55
N GLU A 61 -5.06 -12.55 -2.74
CA GLU A 61 -6.28 -12.90 -3.46
C GLU A 61 -7.14 -13.94 -2.74
N ARG A 62 -6.50 -14.83 -1.96
CA ARG A 62 -7.16 -15.83 -1.12
C ARG A 62 -7.83 -15.23 0.13
N GLN A 63 -7.54 -13.98 0.46
CA GLN A 63 -8.17 -13.33 1.62
C GLN A 63 -9.63 -13.02 1.35
N ASP A 64 -10.42 -12.93 2.41
CA ASP A 64 -11.81 -12.53 2.33
C ASP A 64 -11.98 -11.11 1.72
N ALA A 65 -13.17 -10.86 1.18
CA ALA A 65 -13.48 -9.62 0.48
C ALA A 65 -13.38 -8.38 1.39
N GLU A 66 -13.71 -8.52 2.67
CA GLU A 66 -13.64 -7.44 3.65
C GLU A 66 -12.19 -7.00 3.87
N TYR A 67 -11.28 -7.96 4.00
CA TYR A 67 -9.86 -7.66 4.12
C TYR A 67 -9.29 -7.02 2.86
N ARG A 68 -9.57 -7.62 1.70
CA ARG A 68 -9.10 -7.07 0.43
C ARG A 68 -9.57 -5.63 0.24
N LYS A 69 -10.82 -5.34 0.63
CA LYS A 69 -11.37 -3.98 0.64
C LYS A 69 -10.64 -3.06 1.62
N SER A 70 -10.32 -3.54 2.82
CA SER A 70 -9.60 -2.74 3.81
C SER A 70 -8.21 -2.28 3.34
N VAL A 71 -7.54 -3.09 2.49
CA VAL A 71 -6.19 -2.79 1.98
C VAL A 71 -6.23 -1.94 0.70
N ILE A 72 -6.91 -2.41 -0.35
CA ILE A 72 -6.93 -1.76 -1.69
C ILE A 72 -8.33 -1.47 -2.26
N GLY A 73 -9.39 -1.57 -1.46
CA GLY A 73 -10.76 -1.29 -1.90
C GLY A 73 -11.20 0.14 -1.67
N GLY A 74 -12.32 0.51 -2.31
CA GLY A 74 -12.92 1.84 -2.18
C GLY A 74 -12.16 2.93 -2.94
N ASP A 75 -12.50 4.17 -2.62
CA ASP A 75 -11.86 5.35 -3.18
C ASP A 75 -10.54 5.63 -2.45
N LEU A 76 -9.44 5.25 -3.10
CA LEU A 76 -8.09 5.30 -2.54
C LEU A 76 -7.21 6.35 -3.23
N GLY A 77 -7.85 7.38 -3.80
CA GLY A 77 -7.14 8.39 -4.58
C GLY A 77 -6.43 7.78 -5.79
N LEU A 78 -5.36 8.45 -6.23
CA LEU A 78 -4.53 8.00 -7.34
C LEU A 78 -3.62 6.86 -6.88
N ARG A 79 -3.66 5.73 -7.60
CA ARG A 79 -2.88 4.54 -7.26
C ARG A 79 -1.61 4.47 -8.11
N VAL A 80 -0.50 4.18 -7.46
CA VAL A 80 0.81 4.01 -8.09
C VAL A 80 1.40 2.68 -7.64
N SER A 81 1.81 1.84 -8.59
CA SER A 81 2.58 0.62 -8.30
C SER A 81 4.07 0.89 -8.51
N ILE A 82 4.90 0.47 -7.57
CA ILE A 82 6.36 0.66 -7.60
C ILE A 82 7.03 -0.71 -7.41
N GLU A 83 7.69 -1.19 -8.46
CA GLU A 83 8.35 -2.49 -8.47
C GLU A 83 9.51 -2.47 -9.47
N ALA A 84 10.61 -3.13 -9.11
CA ALA A 84 11.69 -3.44 -10.03
C ALA A 84 11.34 -4.69 -10.87
N GLY A 85 10.47 -4.51 -11.87
CA GLY A 85 10.09 -5.56 -12.81
C GLY A 85 10.98 -5.61 -14.05
N SER A 86 11.14 -6.80 -14.64
CA SER A 86 11.67 -6.95 -16.01
C SER A 86 10.53 -6.93 -17.03
N ALA A 87 10.79 -6.38 -18.22
CA ALA A 87 9.85 -6.38 -19.35
C ALA A 87 9.72 -7.74 -20.03
#